data_AF-A0A371K1W5-F1
#
_entry.id   AF-A0A371K1W5-F1
#
_cell.length_a   1.000
_cell.length_b   1.000
_cell.length_c   1.000
_cell.angle_alpha   90.00
_cell.angle_beta   90.00
_cell.angle_gamma   90.00
#
_symmetry.space_group_name_H-M   'P 1'
#
loop_
_entity.id
_entity.type
_entity.pdbx_description
1 polymer ?
#
loop_
_entity_poly.entity_id
_entity_poly.type
_entity_poly.pdbx_seq_one_letter_code
_entity_poly.pdbx_strand_id
1 'polypeptide(L)'
;MAKMLREAQIEVRISNDRSYKGKRRSGFSYSDQESAKPAVWVVKSDDQVRAREILREAGLIDSTRGGEGFAAMSFRPAEQLAPARTPAQKRAFRIKLALIGGIAVVLALAIVRSLSQDPASAALAKHPLDGSTAPIPQPLAATVFLHELAKAAPIDTVCLSIDGKDPSKALLDGLQAQLRGRRLAPASECVRNPDEETGSVHRASGHPALLADVRAFKPSARDAGTIQYEGYHHRMSASYKTLEVKSVDGDWQVVRTVRHVAM
;
A
#
# COMPACT_ATOMS: atom_id res chain seq x y z
N MET A 1 37.66 -45.10 -8.10
CA MET A 1 38.17 -44.98 -6.70
C MET A 1 37.99 -46.29 -5.92
N ALA A 2 36.78 -46.71 -5.55
CA ALA A 2 36.58 -47.90 -4.70
C ALA A 2 37.15 -49.22 -5.27
N LYS A 3 37.08 -49.42 -6.60
CA LYS A 3 37.66 -50.60 -7.26
C LYS A 3 39.19 -50.69 -7.09
N MET A 4 39.90 -49.57 -7.29
CA MET A 4 41.37 -49.50 -7.17
C MET A 4 41.85 -49.78 -5.74
N LEU A 5 41.11 -49.35 -4.72
CA LEU A 5 41.44 -49.64 -3.33
C LEU A 5 41.23 -51.11 -2.98
N ARG A 6 40.17 -51.75 -3.52
CA ARG A 6 39.94 -53.20 -3.35
C ARG A 6 41.00 -54.04 -4.06
N GLU A 7 41.44 -53.63 -5.25
CA GLU A 7 42.52 -54.28 -5.99
C GLU A 7 43.86 -54.22 -5.22
N ALA A 8 44.08 -53.16 -4.44
CA ALA A 8 45.22 -53.02 -3.53
C ALA A 8 45.03 -53.74 -2.17
N GLN A 9 44.03 -54.61 -2.04
CA GLN A 9 43.67 -55.34 -0.80
C GLN A 9 43.29 -54.44 0.39
N ILE A 10 42.82 -53.21 0.15
CA ILE A 10 42.35 -52.29 1.20
C ILE A 10 40.83 -52.45 1.38
N GLU A 11 40.40 -52.68 2.62
CA GLU A 11 39.00 -52.84 2.96
C GLU A 11 38.24 -51.50 2.94
N VAL A 12 37.22 -51.39 2.09
CA VAL A 12 36.46 -50.14 1.89
C VAL A 12 34.95 -50.33 1.99
N ARG A 13 34.30 -49.42 2.71
CA ARG A 13 32.84 -49.31 2.85
C ARG A 13 32.33 -48.14 2.01
N ILE A 14 31.40 -48.39 1.10
CA ILE A 14 30.77 -47.34 0.27
C ILE A 14 29.47 -46.92 0.95
N SER A 15 29.24 -45.61 1.06
CA SER A 15 28.01 -45.00 1.56
C SER A 15 27.39 -44.12 0.48
N ASN A 16 26.05 -44.11 0.41
CA ASN A 16 25.28 -43.44 -0.64
C ASN A 16 25.69 -43.90 -2.05
N ASP A 17 25.82 -45.22 -2.25
CA ASP A 17 26.12 -45.80 -3.57
C ASP A 17 24.95 -45.53 -4.53
N ARG A 18 25.19 -44.72 -5.55
CA ARG A 18 24.17 -44.36 -6.54
C ARG A 18 24.43 -45.20 -7.78
N SER A 19 23.50 -46.08 -8.13
CA SER A 19 23.52 -46.79 -9.42
C SER A 19 23.59 -45.75 -10.55
N TYR A 20 24.76 -45.63 -11.18
CA TYR A 20 25.10 -44.60 -12.16
C TYR A 20 24.34 -44.75 -13.51
N LYS A 21 23.24 -45.52 -13.57
CA LYS A 21 22.44 -45.75 -14.78
C LYS A 21 21.05 -45.08 -14.78
N GLY A 22 20.94 -43.88 -14.20
CA GLY A 22 19.71 -43.06 -14.27
C GLY A 22 19.84 -41.89 -15.26
N LYS A 23 18.90 -41.75 -16.20
CA LYS A 23 18.77 -40.64 -17.17
C LYS A 23 18.89 -39.27 -16.49
N ARG A 24 19.98 -38.52 -16.76
CA ARG A 24 20.20 -37.14 -16.28
C ARG A 24 19.18 -36.17 -16.89
N ARG A 25 18.38 -35.49 -16.06
CA ARG A 25 17.60 -34.29 -16.44
C ARG A 25 17.48 -33.19 -15.38
N SER A 26 18.19 -33.25 -14.25
CA SER A 26 18.18 -32.13 -13.28
C SER A 26 19.55 -31.44 -13.20
N GLY A 27 19.53 -30.12 -13.38
CA GLY A 27 20.68 -29.25 -13.15
C GLY A 27 20.92 -29.04 -11.66
N PHE A 28 22.18 -28.80 -11.29
CA PHE A 28 22.60 -28.50 -9.92
C PHE A 28 21.98 -27.17 -9.46
N SER A 29 21.17 -27.20 -8.40
CA SER A 29 20.62 -26.00 -7.76
C SER A 29 21.23 -25.80 -6.37
N TYR A 30 21.61 -24.55 -6.06
CA TYR A 30 22.12 -24.17 -4.74
C TYR A 30 21.03 -24.04 -3.67
N SER A 31 19.75 -24.09 -4.06
CA SER A 31 18.61 -24.01 -3.14
C SER A 31 18.10 -25.37 -2.65
N ASP A 32 18.61 -26.48 -3.19
CA ASP A 32 18.23 -27.82 -2.73
C ASP A 32 19.00 -28.19 -1.46
N GLN A 33 18.27 -28.65 -0.44
CA GLN A 33 18.87 -29.20 0.77
C GLN A 33 19.86 -30.33 0.41
N GLU A 34 21.00 -30.35 1.08
CA GLU A 34 22.19 -31.11 0.72
C GLU A 34 21.90 -32.62 0.60
N SER A 35 21.65 -33.10 -0.62
CA SER A 35 21.49 -34.54 -0.86
C SER A 35 22.80 -35.28 -0.56
N ALA A 36 22.72 -36.37 0.21
CA ALA A 36 23.87 -37.11 0.69
C ALA A 36 24.78 -37.56 -0.48
N LYS A 37 26.04 -37.11 -0.46
CA LYS A 37 27.01 -37.39 -1.52
C LYS A 37 27.57 -38.82 -1.39
N PRO A 38 27.86 -39.52 -2.51
CA PRO A 38 28.53 -40.81 -2.50
C PRO A 38 29.91 -40.65 -1.88
N ALA A 39 30.21 -41.43 -0.86
CA ALA A 39 31.47 -41.40 -0.14
C ALA A 39 32.01 -42.81 0.08
N VAL A 40 33.34 -42.95 -0.02
CA VAL A 40 34.06 -44.21 0.20
C VAL A 40 34.92 -44.06 1.44
N TRP A 41 34.73 -44.97 2.40
CA TRP A 41 35.43 -44.99 3.68
C TRP A 41 36.40 -46.17 3.70
N VAL A 42 37.63 -45.94 4.13
CA VAL A 42 38.57 -47.01 4.45
C VAL A 42 38.26 -47.51 5.87
N VAL A 43 38.03 -48.81 6.02
CA VAL A 43 37.47 -49.41 7.25
C VAL A 43 38.53 -49.51 8.35
N LYS A 44 39.76 -49.88 7.98
CA LYS A 44 40.88 -50.02 8.90
C LYS A 44 41.72 -48.74 8.95
N SER A 45 42.03 -48.29 10.15
CA SER A 45 42.82 -47.07 10.36
C SER A 45 44.25 -47.18 9.80
N ASP A 46 44.85 -48.37 9.86
CA ASP A 46 46.23 -48.61 9.40
C ASP A 46 46.37 -48.48 7.87
N ASP A 47 45.30 -48.78 7.13
CA ASP A 47 45.31 -48.73 5.66
C ASP A 47 45.11 -47.32 5.10
N GLN A 48 44.85 -46.31 5.96
CA GLN A 48 44.55 -44.94 5.54
C GLN A 48 45.74 -44.27 4.84
N VAL A 49 46.97 -44.53 5.31
CA VAL A 49 48.19 -43.94 4.73
C VAL A 49 48.42 -44.50 3.34
N ARG A 50 48.39 -45.83 3.22
CA ARG A 50 48.56 -46.55 1.95
C ARG A 50 47.46 -46.22 0.94
N ALA A 51 46.20 -46.10 1.38
CA ALA A 51 45.09 -45.66 0.54
C ALA A 51 45.33 -44.26 -0.02
N ARG A 52 45.84 -43.32 0.80
CA ARG A 52 46.17 -41.96 0.35
C ARG A 52 47.33 -41.92 -0.65
N GLU A 53 48.31 -42.81 -0.53
CA GLU A 53 49.40 -42.90 -1.49
C GLU A 53 48.90 -43.34 -2.87
N ILE A 54 48.12 -44.43 -2.92
CA ILE A 54 47.53 -44.96 -4.16
C ILE A 54 46.63 -43.91 -4.84
N LEU A 55 45.84 -43.18 -4.06
CA LEU A 55 44.95 -42.15 -4.60
C LEU A 55 45.73 -40.91 -5.09
N ARG A 56 46.90 -40.62 -4.52
CA ARG A 56 47.80 -39.55 -4.96
C ARG A 56 48.51 -39.92 -6.25
N GLU A 57 48.98 -41.17 -6.36
CA GLU A 57 49.57 -41.71 -7.60
C GLU A 57 48.57 -41.71 -8.76
N ALA A 58 47.29 -41.98 -8.47
CA ALA A 58 46.21 -41.90 -9.44
C ALA A 58 45.74 -40.47 -9.77
N GLY A 59 46.35 -39.42 -9.18
CA GLY A 59 45.98 -38.02 -9.39
C GLY A 59 44.60 -37.63 -8.85
N LEU A 60 44.04 -38.41 -7.92
CA LEU A 60 42.70 -38.19 -7.37
C LEU A 60 42.70 -37.33 -6.09
N ILE A 61 43.86 -37.10 -5.49
CA ILE A 61 44.04 -36.20 -4.34
C ILE A 61 45.38 -35.48 -4.45
N ASP A 62 45.36 -34.20 -4.10
CA ASP A 62 46.54 -33.34 -4.15
C ASP A 62 47.55 -33.69 -3.04
N SER A 63 48.84 -33.55 -3.38
CA SER A 63 49.93 -33.67 -2.42
C SER A 63 49.99 -32.42 -1.54
N THR A 64 50.00 -32.59 -0.21
CA THR A 64 50.22 -31.48 0.73
C THR A 64 51.71 -31.14 0.90
N ARG A 65 52.62 -31.80 0.18
CA ARG A 65 54.05 -31.47 0.16
C ARG A 65 54.29 -30.43 -0.93
N GLY A 66 54.41 -29.18 -0.49
CA GLY A 66 54.45 -27.97 -1.31
C GLY A 66 55.51 -27.98 -2.41
N GLY A 67 55.02 -27.83 -3.63
CA GLY A 67 55.78 -27.44 -4.81
C GLY A 67 54.89 -26.63 -5.73
N GLU A 68 54.06 -25.75 -5.16
CA GLU A 68 53.36 -24.59 -5.75
C GLU A 68 52.38 -24.11 -4.68
N GLY A 69 52.74 -23.00 -4.04
CA GLY A 69 52.12 -22.56 -2.81
C GLY A 69 50.63 -22.29 -2.93
N PHE A 70 49.93 -22.50 -1.83
CA PHE A 70 48.66 -21.85 -1.47
C PHE A 70 48.76 -20.31 -1.40
N ALA A 71 49.80 -19.71 -1.97
CA ALA A 71 49.99 -18.27 -2.18
C ALA A 71 49.30 -17.76 -3.47
N ALA A 72 48.50 -18.61 -4.14
CA ALA A 72 47.61 -18.19 -5.23
C ALA A 72 46.14 -18.09 -4.81
N MET A 73 45.82 -18.06 -3.51
CA MET A 73 44.57 -17.45 -3.04
C MET A 73 44.77 -15.93 -2.93
N SER A 74 45.39 -15.34 -3.97
CA SER A 74 45.22 -13.94 -4.27
C SER A 74 43.73 -13.76 -4.50
N PHE A 75 43.12 -12.83 -3.76
CA PHE A 75 41.85 -12.23 -4.16
C PHE A 75 42.04 -11.65 -5.57
N ARG A 76 41.88 -12.49 -6.59
CA ARG A 76 41.44 -12.01 -7.89
C ARG A 76 40.01 -11.57 -7.61
N PRO A 77 39.68 -10.27 -7.69
CA PRO A 77 38.30 -9.94 -7.93
C PRO A 77 37.94 -10.73 -9.19
N ALA A 78 36.86 -11.50 -9.14
CA ALA A 78 36.29 -12.12 -10.31
C ALA A 78 35.74 -11.00 -11.22
N GLU A 79 36.63 -10.16 -11.76
CA GLU A 79 36.31 -9.11 -12.71
C GLU A 79 36.56 -9.58 -14.15
N GLN A 80 37.00 -10.83 -14.33
CA GLN A 80 37.26 -11.42 -15.64
C GLN A 80 36.61 -12.81 -15.73
N LEU A 81 35.29 -12.82 -15.77
CA LEU A 81 34.45 -13.81 -16.49
C LEU A 81 32.96 -13.41 -16.44
N ALA A 82 32.63 -12.12 -16.34
CA ALA A 82 31.36 -11.68 -16.88
C ALA A 82 31.51 -11.74 -18.40
N PRO A 83 30.82 -12.65 -19.13
CA PRO A 83 30.80 -12.57 -20.59
C PRO A 83 30.39 -11.14 -20.92
N ALA A 84 31.19 -10.44 -21.72
CA ALA A 84 30.92 -9.06 -22.12
C ALA A 84 29.47 -9.02 -22.60
N ARG A 85 28.56 -8.45 -21.79
CA ARG A 85 27.13 -8.49 -22.08
C ARG A 85 26.97 -7.98 -23.50
N THR A 86 26.48 -8.84 -24.39
CA THR A 86 26.33 -8.48 -25.79
C THR A 86 25.47 -7.21 -25.86
N PRO A 87 25.64 -6.34 -26.87
CA PRO A 87 24.83 -5.13 -27.00
C PRO A 87 23.32 -5.45 -26.93
N ALA A 88 22.92 -6.64 -27.38
CA ALA A 88 21.58 -7.19 -27.22
C ALA A 88 21.18 -7.44 -25.74
N GLN A 89 22.06 -8.04 -24.93
CA GLN A 89 21.82 -8.25 -23.49
C GLN A 89 21.78 -6.93 -22.70
N LYS A 90 22.59 -5.93 -23.06
CA LYS A 90 22.52 -4.59 -22.45
C LYS A 90 21.21 -3.88 -22.82
N ARG A 91 20.75 -3.99 -24.06
CA ARG A 91 19.44 -3.46 -24.51
C ARG A 91 18.27 -4.17 -23.81
N ALA A 92 18.31 -5.49 -23.72
CA ALA A 92 17.29 -6.27 -23.01
C ALA A 92 17.23 -5.90 -21.51
N PHE A 93 18.38 -5.68 -20.86
CA PHE A 93 18.43 -5.23 -19.47
C PHE A 93 17.82 -3.83 -19.29
N ARG A 94 18.13 -2.87 -20.19
CA ARG A 94 17.52 -1.53 -20.16
C ARG A 94 16.01 -1.55 -20.39
N ILE A 95 15.54 -2.36 -21.34
CA ILE A 95 14.10 -2.54 -21.60
C ILE A 95 13.43 -3.15 -20.37
N LYS A 96 14.02 -4.18 -19.76
CA LYS A 96 13.51 -4.78 -18.52
C LYS A 96 13.45 -3.77 -17.37
N LEU A 97 14.48 -2.94 -17.22
CA LEU A 97 14.51 -1.90 -16.18
C LEU A 97 13.45 -0.82 -16.43
N ALA A 98 13.29 -0.39 -17.69
CA ALA A 98 12.27 0.58 -18.09
C ALA A 98 10.85 0.03 -17.86
N LEU A 99 10.63 -1.26 -18.14
CA LEU A 99 9.35 -1.94 -17.93
C LEU A 99 9.03 -2.08 -16.43
N ILE A 100 10.02 -2.44 -15.60
CA ILE A 100 9.87 -2.45 -14.13
C ILE A 100 9.59 -1.05 -13.61
N GLY A 101 10.31 -0.03 -14.09
CA GLY A 101 10.07 1.37 -13.74
C GLY A 101 8.66 1.82 -14.11
N GLY A 102 8.19 1.47 -15.31
CA GLY A 102 6.83 1.74 -15.75
C GLY A 102 5.77 1.07 -14.87
N ILE A 103 5.94 -0.22 -14.56
CA ILE A 103 5.04 -0.94 -13.65
C ILE A 103 5.05 -0.29 -12.27
N ALA A 104 6.21 0.04 -11.71
CA ALA A 104 6.33 0.67 -10.40
C ALA A 104 5.61 2.04 -10.36
N VAL A 105 5.73 2.84 -11.41
CA VAL A 105 5.00 4.11 -11.55
C VAL A 105 3.50 3.89 -11.62
N VAL A 106 3.03 2.93 -12.42
CA VAL A 106 1.60 2.58 -12.50
C VAL A 106 1.07 2.07 -11.16
N LEU A 107 1.83 1.24 -10.45
CA LEU A 107 1.46 0.74 -9.14
C LEU A 107 1.37 1.87 -8.11
N ALA A 108 2.35 2.77 -8.10
CA ALA A 108 2.36 3.93 -7.21
C ALA A 108 1.14 4.84 -7.47
N LEU A 109 0.83 5.13 -8.74
CA LEU A 109 -0.38 5.87 -9.13
C LEU A 109 -1.67 5.17 -8.71
N ALA A 110 -1.76 3.85 -8.87
CA ALA A 110 -2.92 3.07 -8.46
C ALA A 110 -3.11 3.07 -6.94
N ILE A 111 -2.03 2.96 -6.17
CA ILE A 111 -2.05 3.04 -4.70
C ILE A 111 -2.49 4.43 -4.25
N VAL A 112 -1.92 5.50 -4.80
CA VAL A 112 -2.33 6.88 -4.46
C VAL A 112 -3.81 7.09 -4.78
N ARG A 113 -4.27 6.65 -5.95
CA ARG A 113 -5.68 6.77 -6.34
C ARG A 113 -6.62 5.97 -5.44
N SER A 114 -6.21 4.78 -5.01
CA SER A 114 -6.96 3.95 -4.07
C SER A 114 -7.05 4.60 -2.68
N LEU A 115 -5.96 5.18 -2.18
CA LEU A 115 -5.93 5.90 -0.91
C LEU A 115 -6.78 7.19 -0.92
N SER A 116 -6.97 7.79 -2.10
CA SER A 116 -7.82 8.97 -2.27
C SER A 116 -9.29 8.64 -2.55
N GLN A 117 -9.67 7.36 -2.68
CA GLN A 117 -11.07 6.99 -2.88
C GLN A 117 -11.84 7.14 -1.57
N ASP A 118 -12.77 8.09 -1.57
CA ASP A 118 -13.71 8.27 -0.47
C ASP A 118 -14.64 7.04 -0.35
N PRO A 119 -14.64 6.33 0.81
CA PRO A 119 -15.47 5.14 1.00
C PRO A 119 -16.96 5.44 0.84
N ALA A 120 -17.41 6.67 1.14
CA ALA A 120 -18.80 7.07 0.93
C ALA A 120 -19.17 7.14 -0.56
N SER A 121 -18.24 7.56 -1.43
CA SER A 121 -18.43 7.53 -2.89
C SER A 121 -18.58 6.10 -3.42
N ALA A 122 -17.76 5.17 -2.93
CA ALA A 122 -17.85 3.76 -3.30
C ALA A 122 -19.15 3.10 -2.76
N ALA A 123 -19.58 3.48 -1.56
CA ALA A 123 -20.85 3.03 -0.98
C ALA A 123 -22.05 3.54 -1.79
N LEU A 124 -22.06 4.82 -2.18
CA LEU A 124 -23.11 5.42 -2.99
C LEU A 124 -23.27 4.72 -4.36
N ALA A 125 -22.17 4.32 -4.99
CA ALA A 125 -22.22 3.60 -6.26
C ALA A 125 -22.98 2.27 -6.18
N LYS A 126 -23.03 1.63 -5.00
CA LYS A 126 -23.72 0.35 -4.74
C LYS A 126 -25.08 0.51 -4.06
N HIS A 127 -25.39 1.70 -3.56
CA HIS A 127 -26.58 1.96 -2.76
C HIS A 127 -27.88 1.82 -3.59
N PRO A 128 -28.98 1.25 -3.05
CA PRO A 128 -30.24 1.12 -3.78
C PRO A 128 -30.96 2.46 -3.97
N LEU A 129 -31.54 2.69 -5.14
CA LEU A 129 -32.32 3.91 -5.44
C LEU A 129 -33.78 3.79 -4.96
N ASP A 130 -33.97 3.48 -3.68
CA ASP A 130 -35.27 3.23 -3.03
C ASP A 130 -35.75 4.40 -2.15
N GLY A 131 -35.04 5.54 -2.18
CA GLY A 131 -35.33 6.71 -1.36
C GLY A 131 -34.79 6.64 0.07
N SER A 132 -34.09 5.56 0.43
CA SER A 132 -33.35 5.47 1.70
C SER A 132 -32.14 6.41 1.72
N THR A 133 -31.65 6.72 2.92
CA THR A 133 -30.49 7.59 3.10
C THR A 133 -29.19 6.86 2.77
N ALA A 134 -28.35 7.46 1.93
CA ALA A 134 -27.03 6.96 1.57
C ALA A 134 -25.92 7.75 2.29
N PRO A 135 -24.73 7.15 2.50
CA PRO A 135 -23.55 7.87 2.97
C PRO A 135 -23.21 9.03 2.04
N ILE A 136 -22.81 10.16 2.61
CA ILE A 136 -22.55 11.41 1.88
C ILE A 136 -21.10 11.42 1.38
N PRO A 137 -20.84 11.48 0.06
CA PRO A 137 -19.51 11.70 -0.47
C PRO A 137 -18.90 13.01 0.02
N GLN A 138 -17.60 13.03 0.33
CA GLN A 138 -16.88 14.24 0.74
C GLN A 138 -16.98 15.38 -0.28
N PRO A 139 -16.85 15.14 -1.61
CA PRO A 139 -17.03 16.20 -2.59
C PRO A 139 -18.44 16.80 -2.57
N LEU A 140 -19.47 15.97 -2.35
CA LEU A 140 -20.85 16.43 -2.22
C LEU A 140 -21.02 17.30 -0.96
N ALA A 141 -20.55 16.84 0.20
CA ALA A 141 -20.59 17.62 1.44
C ALA A 141 -19.86 18.96 1.27
N ALA A 142 -18.68 18.95 0.64
CA ALA A 142 -17.90 20.15 0.37
C ALA A 142 -18.70 21.17 -0.46
N THR A 143 -19.31 20.74 -1.56
CA THR A 143 -20.14 21.61 -2.41
C THR A 143 -21.28 22.23 -1.61
N VAL A 144 -21.98 21.44 -0.81
CA VAL A 144 -23.12 21.94 -0.01
C VAL A 144 -22.65 22.98 1.00
N PHE A 145 -21.56 22.71 1.73
CA PHE A 145 -20.99 23.67 2.67
C PHE A 145 -20.56 24.98 2.00
N LEU A 146 -19.84 24.91 0.88
CA LEU A 146 -19.39 26.09 0.16
C LEU A 146 -20.57 26.93 -0.33
N HIS A 147 -21.59 26.27 -0.89
CA HIS A 147 -22.78 26.93 -1.41
C HIS A 147 -23.59 27.63 -0.30
N GLU A 148 -23.76 26.98 0.85
CA GLU A 148 -24.61 27.49 1.93
C GLU A 148 -23.88 28.47 2.84
N LEU A 149 -22.61 28.24 3.17
CA LEU A 149 -21.83 29.13 4.04
C LEU A 149 -21.47 30.45 3.37
N ALA A 150 -21.46 30.51 2.04
CA ALA A 150 -21.38 31.77 1.31
C ALA A 150 -22.59 32.70 1.55
N LYS A 151 -23.74 32.13 1.94
CA LYS A 151 -25.02 32.84 2.16
C LYS A 151 -25.42 32.92 3.64
N ALA A 152 -24.69 32.22 4.51
CA ALA A 152 -24.97 32.14 5.94
C ALA A 152 -24.60 33.44 6.68
N ALA A 153 -25.14 33.58 7.89
CA ALA A 153 -24.85 34.70 8.79
C ALA A 153 -23.33 34.96 8.96
N PRO A 154 -22.93 36.21 9.26
CA PRO A 154 -21.54 36.60 9.46
C PRO A 154 -21.05 36.15 10.85
N ILE A 155 -21.03 34.84 11.07
CA ILE A 155 -20.40 34.22 12.24
C ILE A 155 -19.06 33.64 11.76
N ASP A 156 -17.97 34.14 12.33
CA ASP A 156 -16.63 33.80 11.89
C ASP A 156 -16.27 32.35 12.20
N THR A 157 -16.75 31.79 13.32
CA THR A 157 -16.48 30.40 13.68
C THR A 157 -17.60 29.49 13.19
N VAL A 158 -17.26 28.48 12.38
CA VAL A 158 -18.22 27.51 11.86
C VAL A 158 -17.77 26.10 12.20
N CYS A 159 -18.65 25.38 12.87
CA CYS A 159 -18.43 24.01 13.32
C CYS A 159 -19.19 23.05 12.41
N LEU A 160 -18.47 22.21 11.68
CA LEU A 160 -19.03 21.38 10.61
C LEU A 160 -19.27 19.94 11.06
N SER A 161 -20.35 19.31 10.58
CA SER A 161 -20.57 17.87 10.68
C SER A 161 -21.20 17.27 9.43
N ILE A 162 -20.96 15.97 9.21
CA ILE A 162 -21.58 15.19 8.15
C ILE A 162 -22.29 14.01 8.79
N ASP A 163 -23.61 13.93 8.60
CA ASP A 163 -24.48 12.98 9.31
C ASP A 163 -24.24 12.98 10.83
N GLY A 164 -24.02 14.17 11.42
CA GLY A 164 -23.73 14.35 12.84
C GLY A 164 -22.35 13.88 13.32
N LYS A 165 -21.44 13.51 12.41
CA LYS A 165 -20.05 13.14 12.72
C LYS A 165 -19.07 14.22 12.29
N ASP A 166 -17.92 14.28 12.96
CA ASP A 166 -16.85 15.20 12.56
C ASP A 166 -16.37 14.88 11.13
N PRO A 167 -16.18 15.90 10.28
CA PRO A 167 -15.64 15.70 8.95
C PRO A 167 -14.18 15.24 9.00
N SER A 168 -13.71 14.66 7.90
CA SER A 168 -12.30 14.30 7.78
C SER A 168 -11.42 15.56 7.84
N LYS A 169 -10.22 15.43 8.41
CA LYS A 169 -9.25 16.53 8.45
C LYS A 169 -8.95 17.09 7.06
N ALA A 170 -8.80 16.22 6.06
CA ALA A 170 -8.55 16.63 4.68
C ALA A 170 -9.68 17.50 4.10
N LEU A 171 -10.94 17.17 4.42
CA LEU A 171 -12.08 17.98 4.00
C LEU A 171 -12.11 19.33 4.73
N LEU A 172 -11.87 19.35 6.05
CA LEU A 172 -11.77 20.59 6.82
C LEU A 172 -10.67 21.52 6.29
N ASP A 173 -9.47 21.00 6.07
CA ASP A 173 -8.33 21.76 5.54
C ASP A 173 -8.62 22.30 4.14
N GLY A 174 -9.26 21.50 3.28
CA GLY A 174 -9.67 21.90 1.94
C GLY A 174 -10.72 23.02 1.95
N LEU A 175 -11.73 22.93 2.80
CA LEU A 175 -12.75 23.97 2.97
C LEU A 175 -12.16 25.24 3.57
N GLN A 176 -11.24 25.11 4.54
CA GLN A 176 -10.61 26.25 5.21
C GLN A 176 -9.80 27.12 4.24
N ALA A 177 -9.20 26.51 3.21
CA ALA A 177 -8.48 27.23 2.17
C ALA A 177 -9.39 28.06 1.25
N GLN A 178 -10.64 27.62 1.07
CA GLN A 178 -11.62 28.25 0.18
C GLN A 178 -12.50 29.29 0.91
N LEU A 179 -12.92 29.00 2.14
CA LEU A 179 -13.74 29.89 2.98
C LEU A 179 -12.86 30.85 3.80
N ARG A 180 -12.09 31.69 3.10
CA ARG A 180 -11.23 32.69 3.75
C ARG A 180 -12.06 33.63 4.62
N GLY A 181 -11.55 33.94 5.81
CA GLY A 181 -12.23 34.80 6.79
C GLY A 181 -13.15 34.04 7.76
N ARG A 182 -13.42 32.75 7.54
CA ARG A 182 -14.07 31.89 8.53
C ARG A 182 -13.04 30.97 9.19
N ARG A 183 -13.24 30.66 10.47
CA ARG A 183 -12.54 29.61 11.21
C ARG A 183 -13.41 28.36 11.21
N LEU A 184 -12.95 27.32 10.55
CA LEU A 184 -13.64 26.03 10.52
C LEU A 184 -13.13 25.13 11.64
N ALA A 185 -14.03 24.43 12.30
CA ALA A 185 -13.74 23.43 13.31
C ALA A 185 -14.68 22.23 13.14
N PRO A 186 -14.32 21.05 13.69
CA PRO A 186 -15.27 19.95 13.83
C PRO A 186 -16.45 20.31 14.73
N ALA A 187 -17.64 19.76 14.48
CA ALA A 187 -18.81 20.00 15.31
C ALA A 187 -18.60 19.61 16.77
N SER A 188 -17.80 18.58 17.04
CA SER A 188 -17.43 18.18 18.40
C SER A 188 -16.71 19.27 19.18
N GLU A 189 -16.09 20.27 18.53
CA GLU A 189 -15.42 21.40 19.19
C GLU A 189 -16.36 22.55 19.56
N CYS A 190 -17.63 22.49 19.14
CA CYS A 190 -18.65 23.46 19.53
C CYS A 190 -19.65 22.93 20.56
N VAL A 191 -20.32 23.85 21.22
CA VAL A 191 -21.43 23.59 22.14
C VAL A 191 -22.67 24.27 21.57
N ARG A 192 -23.70 23.47 21.31
CA ARG A 192 -25.02 23.97 20.92
C ARG A 192 -25.68 24.62 22.12
N ASN A 193 -26.12 25.87 21.96
CA ASN A 193 -26.85 26.60 23.00
C ASN A 193 -28.11 27.24 22.39
N PRO A 194 -29.30 27.00 22.95
CA PRO A 194 -30.55 27.57 22.46
C PRO A 194 -30.83 29.00 22.91
N ASP A 195 -30.07 29.52 23.86
CA ASP A 195 -30.21 30.89 24.34
C ASP A 195 -29.98 31.93 23.22
N GLU A 196 -30.83 32.95 23.14
CA GLU A 196 -30.77 33.97 22.07
C GLU A 196 -29.65 34.98 22.28
N GLU A 197 -29.30 35.29 23.52
CA GLU A 197 -28.27 36.29 23.83
C GLU A 197 -26.88 35.71 23.62
N THR A 198 -26.68 34.46 24.05
CA THR A 198 -25.38 33.81 24.00
C THR A 198 -25.17 33.07 22.68
N GLY A 199 -26.19 32.33 22.25
CA GLY A 199 -26.08 31.38 21.16
C GLY A 199 -24.98 30.33 21.33
N SER A 200 -24.83 29.51 20.30
CA SER A 200 -23.85 28.44 20.27
C SER A 200 -22.43 28.99 20.20
N VAL A 201 -21.48 28.29 20.83
CA VAL A 201 -20.10 28.77 21.00
C VAL A 201 -19.07 27.69 20.72
N HIS A 202 -17.89 28.11 20.30
CA HIS A 202 -16.72 27.25 20.18
C HIS A 202 -16.10 27.01 21.55
N ARG A 203 -15.89 25.74 21.94
CA ARG A 203 -15.55 25.36 23.31
C ARG A 203 -14.22 25.95 23.80
N ALA A 204 -13.21 25.99 22.93
CA ALA A 204 -11.88 26.43 23.34
C ALA A 204 -11.73 27.96 23.41
N SER A 205 -12.41 28.70 22.52
CA SER A 205 -12.25 30.16 22.44
C SER A 205 -13.43 30.95 23.01
N GLY A 206 -14.58 30.33 23.24
CA GLY A 206 -15.81 31.01 23.65
C GLY A 206 -16.43 31.90 22.57
N HIS A 207 -15.90 31.89 21.34
CA HIS A 207 -16.44 32.72 20.26
C HIS A 207 -17.80 32.19 19.79
N PRO A 208 -18.71 33.08 19.35
CA PRO A 208 -19.95 32.68 18.69
C PRO A 208 -19.66 31.73 17.53
N ALA A 209 -20.45 30.66 17.45
CA ALA A 209 -20.27 29.61 16.47
C ALA A 209 -21.58 29.26 15.78
N LEU A 210 -21.48 29.03 14.47
CA LEU A 210 -22.53 28.43 13.65
C LEU A 210 -22.26 26.92 13.57
N LEU A 211 -23.17 26.09 14.06
CA LEU A 211 -23.15 24.66 13.80
C LEU A 211 -23.77 24.40 12.43
N ALA A 212 -23.01 23.83 11.51
CA ALA A 212 -23.47 23.49 10.17
C ALA A 212 -23.37 21.97 9.94
N ASP A 213 -24.51 21.32 9.70
CA ASP A 213 -24.59 19.89 9.43
C ASP A 213 -25.10 19.64 8.01
N VAL A 214 -24.47 18.71 7.31
CA VAL A 214 -24.97 18.18 6.03
C VAL A 214 -25.32 16.72 6.24
N ARG A 215 -26.58 16.37 5.99
CA ARG A 215 -27.12 15.06 6.39
C ARG A 215 -28.18 14.52 5.47
N ALA A 216 -28.50 13.24 5.67
CA ALA A 216 -29.67 12.58 5.12
C ALA A 216 -29.76 12.70 3.58
N PHE A 217 -28.66 12.42 2.89
CA PHE A 217 -28.64 12.37 1.44
C PHE A 217 -29.50 11.19 0.93
N LYS A 218 -30.45 11.49 0.05
CA LYS A 218 -31.35 10.53 -0.59
C LYS A 218 -31.10 10.56 -2.10
N PRO A 219 -30.39 9.57 -2.66
CA PRO A 219 -30.13 9.51 -4.09
C PRO A 219 -31.43 9.20 -4.84
N SER A 220 -31.69 9.99 -5.88
CA SER A 220 -32.76 9.75 -6.87
C SER A 220 -32.22 9.15 -8.17
N ALA A 221 -30.92 9.36 -8.42
CA ALA A 221 -30.13 8.77 -9.48
C ALA A 221 -28.70 8.54 -8.97
N ARG A 222 -27.83 7.95 -9.80
CA ARG A 222 -26.41 7.74 -9.43
C ARG A 222 -25.65 9.05 -9.25
N ASP A 223 -26.08 10.08 -9.97
CA ASP A 223 -25.50 11.40 -10.06
C ASP A 223 -26.44 12.49 -9.51
N ALA A 224 -27.56 12.16 -8.87
CA ALA A 224 -28.51 13.17 -8.39
C ALA A 224 -29.30 12.72 -7.15
N GLY A 225 -29.73 13.68 -6.33
CA GLY A 225 -30.56 13.39 -5.17
C GLY A 225 -30.94 14.63 -4.37
N THR A 226 -31.50 14.41 -3.19
CA THR A 226 -31.80 15.48 -2.23
C THR A 226 -30.96 15.33 -0.98
N ILE A 227 -30.47 16.42 -0.43
CA ILE A 227 -29.67 16.46 0.80
C ILE A 227 -30.17 17.53 1.74
N GLN A 228 -29.97 17.35 3.05
CA GLN A 228 -30.37 18.33 4.05
C GLN A 228 -29.15 19.11 4.54
N TYR A 229 -29.33 20.43 4.66
CA TYR A 229 -28.39 21.34 5.29
C TYR A 229 -29.07 21.96 6.51
N GLU A 230 -28.40 21.94 7.64
CA GLU A 230 -28.84 22.58 8.88
C GLU A 230 -27.76 23.59 9.32
N GLY A 231 -28.10 24.86 9.42
CA GLY A 231 -27.26 25.89 10.04
C GLY A 231 -27.92 26.37 11.32
N TYR A 232 -27.25 26.26 12.46
CA TYR A 232 -27.82 26.58 13.77
C TYR A 232 -26.86 27.40 14.61
N HIS A 233 -27.34 28.53 15.16
CA HIS A 233 -26.65 29.30 16.18
C HIS A 233 -27.46 29.37 17.48
N HIS A 234 -28.75 29.75 17.42
CA HIS A 234 -29.70 29.72 18.53
C HIS A 234 -31.14 29.51 18.03
N ARG A 235 -32.14 29.53 18.93
CA ARG A 235 -33.56 29.25 18.59
C ARG A 235 -34.20 30.17 17.54
N MET A 236 -33.68 31.40 17.40
CA MET A 236 -34.09 32.41 16.40
C MET A 236 -32.99 32.71 15.37
N SER A 237 -32.02 31.81 15.25
CA SER A 237 -30.98 31.87 14.24
C SER A 237 -30.68 30.45 13.82
N ALA A 238 -31.62 29.91 13.06
CA ALA A 238 -31.55 28.57 12.51
C ALA A 238 -32.08 28.56 11.07
N SER A 239 -31.44 27.79 10.20
CA SER A 239 -31.81 27.63 8.80
C SER A 239 -31.71 26.16 8.41
N TYR A 240 -32.85 25.56 8.09
CA TYR A 240 -32.98 24.19 7.64
C TYR A 240 -33.37 24.18 6.17
N LYS A 241 -32.56 23.53 5.34
CA LYS A 241 -32.77 23.47 3.89
C LYS A 241 -32.76 22.03 3.41
N THR A 242 -33.66 21.72 2.49
CA THR A 242 -33.56 20.54 1.62
C THR A 242 -33.13 21.03 0.25
N LEU A 243 -31.98 20.54 -0.21
CA LEU A 243 -31.35 20.93 -1.46
C LEU A 243 -31.43 19.80 -2.46
N GLU A 244 -31.71 20.14 -3.71
CA GLU A 244 -31.53 19.23 -4.85
C GLU A 244 -30.09 19.37 -5.34
N VAL A 245 -29.40 18.25 -5.50
CA VAL A 245 -27.99 18.18 -5.88
C VAL A 245 -27.81 17.27 -7.08
N LYS A 246 -26.88 17.62 -7.96
CA LYS A 246 -26.51 16.85 -9.14
C LYS A 246 -25.02 16.88 -9.37
N SER A 247 -24.45 15.75 -9.79
CA SER A 247 -23.08 15.63 -10.28
C SER A 247 -23.07 15.81 -11.79
N VAL A 248 -22.28 16.75 -12.27
CA VAL A 248 -22.04 17.00 -13.70
C VAL A 248 -20.55 16.79 -13.93
N ASP A 249 -20.20 15.86 -14.81
CA ASP A 249 -18.80 15.49 -15.12
C ASP A 249 -17.95 15.09 -13.89
N GLY A 250 -18.61 14.60 -12.83
CA GLY A 250 -17.95 14.22 -11.58
C GLY A 250 -17.95 15.30 -10.50
N ASP A 251 -18.36 16.53 -10.84
CA ASP A 251 -18.44 17.65 -9.90
C ASP A 251 -19.86 17.82 -9.38
N TRP A 252 -20.04 17.76 -8.06
CA TRP A 252 -21.34 18.00 -7.42
C TRP A 252 -21.68 19.48 -7.41
N GLN A 253 -22.95 19.78 -7.66
CA GLN A 253 -23.52 21.12 -7.69
C GLN A 253 -24.87 21.13 -6.97
N VAL A 254 -25.16 22.21 -6.25
CA VAL A 254 -26.50 22.47 -5.72
C VAL A 254 -27.34 23.07 -6.84
N VAL A 255 -28.38 22.36 -7.25
CA VAL A 255 -29.26 22.76 -8.36
C VAL A 255 -30.27 23.79 -7.88
N ARG A 256 -30.97 23.49 -6.78
CA ARG A 256 -31.96 24.40 -6.18
C ARG A 256 -32.30 24.02 -4.74
N THR A 257 -32.91 24.96 -4.03
CA THR A 257 -33.52 24.71 -2.72
C THR A 257 -34.94 24.18 -2.91
N VAL A 258 -35.19 22.95 -2.47
CA VAL A 258 -36.51 22.32 -2.51
C VAL A 258 -37.39 22.81 -1.36
N ARG A 259 -36.80 22.97 -0.17
CA ARG A 259 -37.47 23.45 1.02
C ARG A 259 -36.52 24.32 1.83
N HIS A 260 -37.01 25.41 2.39
CA HIS A 260 -36.27 26.25 3.32
C HIS A 260 -37.18 26.62 4.49
N VAL A 261 -36.69 26.39 5.70
CA VAL A 261 -37.31 26.84 6.94
C VAL A 261 -36.24 27.63 7.68
N ALA A 262 -36.55 28.88 8.03
CA ALA A 262 -35.68 29.74 8.83
C ALA A 262 -36.46 30.31 10.00
N MET A 263 -35.75 30.57 11.10
CA MET A 263 -36.25 31.22 12.31
C MET A 263 -35.33 32.38 12.66
#